data_AF-A0A935AIR8-F1
#
_entry.id   AF-A0A935AIR8-F1
#
_cell.length_a   1.000
_cell.length_b   1.000
_cell.length_c   1.000
_cell.angle_alpha   90.00
_cell.angle_beta   90.00
_cell.angle_gamma   90.00
#
_symmetry.space_group_name_H-M   'P 1'
#
loop_
_entity.id
_entity.type
_entity.pdbx_description
1 polymer ?
#
loop_
_entity_poly.entity_id
_entity_poly.type
_entity_poly.pdbx_seq_one_letter_code
_entity_poly.pdbx_strand_id
1 'polypeptide(L)' 'MANEEFLHLQHSESVVASMSATIFAGLIQKVELSTANEDALVDRSIAIAIKLVQRAEKLIKSDEEWVKKESGSSFLAV' A
#
# COMPACT_ATOMS: atom_id res chain seq x y z
N MET A 1 11.72 0.93 20.97
CA MET A 1 11.88 0.01 19.83
C MET A 1 12.77 0.72 18.83
N ALA A 2 13.79 0.08 18.29
CA ALA A 2 14.69 0.72 17.33
C ALA A 2 13.89 1.04 16.06
N ASN A 3 13.88 2.31 15.63
CA ASN A 3 13.28 2.74 14.37
C ASN A 3 14.15 2.20 13.22
N GLU A 4 13.89 0.97 12.80
CA GLU A 4 14.49 0.43 11.59
C GLU A 4 13.81 1.11 10.39
N GLU A 5 14.40 2.21 9.92
CA GLU A 5 13.98 2.89 8.70
C GLU A 5 14.53 2.12 7.49
N PHE A 6 13.70 1.24 6.93
CA PHE A 6 14.03 0.55 5.69
C PHE A 6 13.87 1.50 4.50
N LEU A 7 14.99 1.90 3.89
CA LEU A 7 15.02 2.73 2.68
C LEU A 7 14.47 2.01 1.42
N HIS A 8 14.32 0.69 1.48
CA HIS A 8 13.78 -0.13 0.40
C HIS A 8 12.43 -0.72 0.81
N LEU A 9 11.37 0.00 0.46
CA LEU A 9 9.99 -0.47 0.60
C LEU A 9 9.68 -1.54 -0.45
N GLN A 10 8.96 -2.57 -0.05
CA GLN A 10 8.33 -3.48 -1.02
C GLN A 10 7.32 -2.72 -1.88
N HIS A 11 7.04 -3.22 -3.10
CA HIS A 11 6.15 -2.53 -4.02
C HIS A 11 4.78 -2.24 -3.39
N SER A 12 4.20 -3.21 -2.68
CA SER A 12 2.95 -3.08 -1.93
C SER A 12 3.01 -1.95 -0.89
N GLU A 13 4.11 -1.84 -0.15
CA GLU A 13 4.33 -0.81 0.87
C GLU A 13 4.45 0.58 0.22
N SER A 14 5.17 0.69 -0.90
CA SER A 14 5.29 1.96 -1.63
C SER A 14 3.96 2.49 -2.19
N VAL A 15 3.08 1.58 -2.64
CA VAL A 15 1.75 1.92 -3.14
C VAL A 15 0.89 2.42 -1.98
N VAL A 16 0.88 1.71 -0.84
CA VAL A 16 0.12 2.13 0.34
C VAL A 16 0.65 3.45 0.88
N ALA A 17 1.96 3.66 0.94
CA ALA A 17 2.57 4.93 1.37
C ALA A 17 2.14 6.10 0.47
N SER A 18 2.18 5.91 -0.86
CA SER A 18 1.78 6.93 -1.84
C SER A 18 0.29 7.28 -1.73
N MET A 19 -0.57 6.28 -1.57
CA MET A 19 -1.99 6.49 -1.34
C MET A 19 -2.25 7.20 -0.01
N SER A 20 -1.55 6.81 1.05
CA SER A 20 -1.66 7.39 2.39
C SER A 20 -1.25 8.86 2.38
N ALA A 21 -0.16 9.23 1.69
CA ALA A 21 0.26 10.61 1.53
C ALA A 21 -0.80 11.47 0.85
N THR A 22 -1.47 10.94 -0.19
CA THR A 22 -2.56 11.64 -0.88
C THR A 22 -3.77 11.85 0.04
N ILE A 23 -4.15 10.83 0.82
CA ILE A 23 -5.26 10.92 1.78
C ILE A 23 -4.93 11.92 2.89
N PHE A 24 -3.70 11.85 3.43
CA PHE A 24 -3.21 12.75 4.46
C PHE A 24 -3.26 14.20 3.99
N ALA A 25 -2.74 14.49 2.79
CA ALA A 25 -2.80 15.80 2.17
C ALA A 25 -4.24 16.32 2.03
N GLY A 26 -5.21 15.45 1.75
CA GLY A 26 -6.64 15.81 1.72
C GLY A 26 -7.25 16.05 3.10
N LEU A 27 -6.82 15.30 4.13
CA LEU A 27 -7.31 15.45 5.50
C LEU A 27 -6.84 16.77 6.12
N ILE A 28 -5.57 17.14 5.93
CA ILE A 28 -5.00 18.37 6.50
C ILE A 28 -5.58 19.66 5.89
N GLN A 29 -6.24 19.58 4.72
CA GLN A 29 -6.98 20.72 4.16
C GLN A 29 -8.24 21.08 4.97
N LYS A 30 -8.78 20.13 5.75
CA LYS A 30 -10.00 20.31 6.55
C LYS A 30 -9.74 20.29 8.05
N VAL A 31 -8.68 19.60 8.47
CA VAL A 31 -8.27 19.48 9.87
C VAL A 31 -6.90 20.13 10.00
N GLU A 32 -6.80 21.15 10.85
CA GLU A 32 -5.52 21.81 11.10
C GLU A 32 -4.51 20.80 11.68
N LEU A 33 -3.32 20.75 11.08
CA LEU A 33 -2.25 19.86 11.52
C LEU A 33 -1.59 20.44 12.77
N SER A 34 -1.48 19.62 13.81
CA SER A 34 -0.81 19.95 15.06
C SER A 34 -0.01 18.75 15.55
N THR A 35 1.02 18.99 16.37
CA THR A 35 1.83 17.92 16.97
C THR A 35 1.02 16.95 17.83
N ALA A 36 -0.16 17.37 18.31
CA ALA A 36 -1.06 16.52 19.10
C ALA A 36 -1.95 15.60 18.24
N ASN A 37 -2.11 15.88 16.94
CA ASN A 37 -3.00 15.11 16.04
C ASN A 37 -2.28 14.49 14.84
N GLU A 38 -1.00 14.81 14.63
CA GLU A 38 -0.19 14.33 13.51
C GLU A 38 -0.22 12.80 13.40
N ASP A 39 0.18 12.08 14.46
CA ASP A 39 0.19 10.62 14.47
C ASP A 39 -1.19 10.01 14.17
N ALA A 40 -2.24 10.59 14.77
CA ALA A 40 -3.61 10.12 14.56
C ALA A 40 -4.08 10.33 13.11
N LEU A 41 -3.64 11.40 12.46
CA LEU A 41 -3.95 11.68 11.05
C LEU A 41 -3.16 10.76 10.11
N VAL A 42 -1.90 10.46 10.44
CA VAL A 42 -1.07 9.49 9.72
C VAL A 42 -1.70 8.10 9.78
N ASP A 43 -2.01 7.60 10.99
CA ASP A 43 -2.63 6.29 11.20
C ASP A 43 -3.96 6.18 10.45
N ARG A 44 -4.78 7.23 10.51
CA ARG A 44 -6.06 7.28 9.80
C ARG A 44 -5.86 7.21 8.29
N SER A 45 -4.85 7.88 7.75
CA SER A 45 -4.57 7.91 6.32
C SER A 45 -4.15 6.52 5.82
N ILE A 46 -3.28 5.85 6.57
CA ILE A 46 -2.85 4.46 6.29
C ILE A 46 -4.04 3.51 6.35
N ALA A 47 -4.87 3.61 7.39
CA ALA A 47 -6.04 2.76 7.54
C ALA A 47 -7.06 2.94 6.39
N ILE A 48 -7.22 4.16 5.87
CA ILE A 48 -8.07 4.42 4.70
C ILE A 48 -7.44 3.83 3.44
N ALA A 49 -6.14 4.03 3.21
CA ALA A 49 -5.43 3.47 2.06
C ALA A 49 -5.58 1.95 1.98
N ILE A 50 -5.35 1.24 3.10
CA ILE A 50 -5.51 -0.22 3.17
C ILE A 50 -6.96 -0.63 2.87
N LYS A 51 -7.95 0.08 3.43
CA LYS A 51 -9.37 -0.20 3.17
C LYS A 51 -9.73 -0.02 1.69
N LEU A 52 -9.15 0.96 1.02
CA LEU A 52 -9.36 1.18 -0.41
C LEU A 52 -8.76 0.05 -1.24
N VAL A 53 -7.52 -0.34 -0.95
CA VAL A 53 -6.84 -1.46 -1.63
C VAL A 53 -7.66 -2.75 -1.47
N GLN A 54 -8.06 -3.11 -0.24
CA GLN A 54 -8.86 -4.30 0.02
C GLN A 54 -10.23 -4.30 -0.70
N ARG A 55 -10.84 -3.13 -0.88
CA ARG A 55 -12.11 -3.02 -1.62
C ARG A 55 -11.89 -3.08 -3.13
N ALA A 56 -10.82 -2.46 -3.61
CA ALA A 56 -10.44 -2.51 -5.01
C ALA A 56 -10.13 -3.96 -5.43
N GLU A 57 -9.35 -4.70 -4.63
CA GLU A 57 -9.03 -6.11 -4.87
C GLU A 57 -10.29 -7.00 -4.97
N LYS A 58 -11.31 -6.75 -4.14
CA LYS A 58 -12.57 -7.51 -4.20
C LYS A 58 -13.41 -7.23 -5.44
N LEU A 59 -13.28 -6.03 -6.02
CA LEU A 59 -14.12 -5.56 -7.12
C LEU A 59 -13.42 -5.66 -8.48
N ILE A 60 -12.10 -5.54 -8.48
CA ILE A 60 -11.25 -5.62 -9.65
C ILE A 60 -10.69 -7.03 -9.69
N LYS A 61 -11.25 -7.89 -10.55
CA LYS A 61 -10.58 -9.13 -10.90
C LYS A 61 -9.31 -8.74 -11.65
N SER A 62 -8.15 -8.93 -11.03
CA SER A 62 -6.89 -8.91 -11.74
C SER A 62 -6.89 -10.11 -12.68
N ASP A 63 -7.00 -9.88 -13.99
CA ASP A 63 -6.67 -10.91 -14.96
C ASP A 63 -5.19 -11.25 -14.73
N GLU A 64 -4.91 -12.51 -14.37
CA GLU A 64 -3.56 -13.04 -14.15
C GLU A 64 -2.67 -12.98 -15.42
N GLU A 65 -3.05 -12.24 -16.46
CA GLU A 65 -2.33 -12.10 -17.73
C GLU A 65 -0.89 -11.59 -17.55
N TRP A 66 -0.62 -10.84 -16.49
CA TRP A 66 0.71 -10.31 -16.18
C TRP A 66 1.49 -11.11 -15.12
N VAL A 67 0.86 -12.09 -14.48
CA VAL A 67 1.61 -13.08 -13.71
C VAL A 67 2.10 -14.09 -14.73
N LYS A 68 3.33 -13.89 -15.24
CA LYS A 68 4.07 -14.97 -15.89
C LYS A 68 4.12 -16.11 -14.88
N LYS A 69 3.19 -17.07 -14.97
CA LYS A 69 3.34 -18.38 -14.36
C LYS A 69 4.67 -18.87 -14.89
N GLU A 70 5.66 -19.02 -14.02
CA GLU A 70 6.90 -19.69 -14.39
C GLU A 70 6.48 -21.01 -15.03
N SER A 71 6.67 -21.09 -16.35
CA SER A 71 6.36 -22.30 -17.09
C SER A 71 7.21 -23.38 -16.43
N GLY A 72 6.53 -24.33 -15.79
CA GLY A 72 7.16 -25.44 -15.10
C GLY A 72 8.29 -26.00 -15.96
N SER A 73 9.47 -26.06 -15.34
CA SER A 73 10.69 -26.65 -15.86
C SER A 73 10.42 -27.76 -16.88
N SER A 74 10.63 -27.48 -18.16
CA SER A 74 10.58 -28.47 -19.24
C SER A 74 11.84 -29.35 -19.25
N PHE A 75 12.47 -29.59 -18.09
CA PHE A 75 13.79 -30.23 -18.01
C PHE A 75 13.76 -31.73 -17.67
N LEU A 76 12.59 -32.36 -17.55
CA LEU A 76 12.50 -33.81 -17.35
C LEU A 76 11.39 -34.43 -18.20
N ALA A 77 11.61 -34.50 -19.52
CA ALA A 77 11.01 -35.54 -20.35
C ALA A 77 12.13 -36.50 -20.74
N VAL A 78 12.09 -37.68 -20.12
CA VAL A 78 12.87 -38.89 -20.45
C VAL A 78 12.46 -39.42 -21.82
#